data_AF-A0A7W1G1D4-F1
#
_entry.id   AF-A0A7W1G1D4-F1
#
_cell.length_a   1.000
_cell.length_b   1.000
_cell.length_c   1.000
_cell.angle_alpha   90.00
_cell.angle_beta   90.00
_cell.angle_gamma   90.00
#
_symmetry.space_group_name_H-M   'P 1'
#
loop_
_entity.id
_entity.type
_entity.pdbx_description
1 polymer ?
#
loop_
_entity_poly.entity_id
_entity_poly.type
_entity_poly.pdbx_seq_one_letter_code
_entity_poly.pdbx_strand_id
1 'polypeptide(L)'
;MLIKPVTIRLIAYGQKANIAAIRGRAADLLKEEHGAVDDACLAPASAADLHAEIIAARWDDEIPLKKPTASQSGLVIILAEVNERLTTEWLYELPVAKTCVAFATWISAREPVSWQLLIAEGRRWSENRPMGG
;
A
#
# COMPACT_ATOMS: atom_id res chain seq x y z
N MET A 1 17.91 1.35 20.43
CA MET A 1 18.00 0.69 19.11
C MET A 1 17.59 1.75 18.09
N LEU A 2 18.52 2.20 17.23
CA LEU A 2 18.17 3.13 16.16
C LEU A 2 17.31 2.36 15.16
N ILE A 3 16.01 2.66 15.11
CA ILE A 3 15.14 2.11 14.07
C ILE A 3 15.48 2.89 12.80
N LYS A 4 16.04 2.20 11.80
CA LYS A 4 16.31 2.81 10.51
C LYS A 4 14.98 3.04 9.81
N PRO A 5 14.67 4.27 9.39
CA PRO A 5 13.42 4.54 8.70
C PRO A 5 13.43 3.89 7.31
N VAL A 6 12.24 3.51 6.84
CA VAL A 6 12.03 2.97 5.49
C VAL A 6 11.08 3.86 4.71
N THR A 7 11.06 3.70 3.39
CA THR A 7 10.01 4.27 2.55
C THR A 7 9.11 3.15 2.07
N ILE A 8 7.83 3.21 2.43
CA ILE A 8 6.80 2.28 1.94
C ILE A 8 5.99 2.97 0.86
N ARG A 9 5.90 2.34 -0.31
CA ARG A 9 5.00 2.76 -1.39
C ARG A 9 3.75 1.91 -1.36
N LEU A 10 2.60 2.55 -1.16
CA LEU A 10 1.29 1.92 -1.14
C LEU A 10 0.48 2.41 -2.34
N ILE A 11 0.01 1.50 -3.18
CA ILE A 11 -0.94 1.80 -4.25
C ILE A 11 -2.26 1.10 -3.99
N ALA A 12 -3.36 1.80 -4.23
CA ALA A 12 -4.69 1.27 -3.98
C ALA A 12 -5.66 1.69 -5.09
N TYR A 13 -6.58 0.80 -5.45
CA TYR A 13 -7.72 1.14 -6.31
C TYR A 13 -9.02 0.50 -5.82
N GLY A 14 -10.14 1.21 -6.02
CA GLY A 14 -11.42 0.80 -5.47
C GLY A 14 -12.51 1.86 -5.62
N GLN A 15 -13.63 1.66 -4.93
CA GLN A 15 -14.69 2.66 -4.84
C GLN A 15 -14.16 3.95 -4.21
N LYS A 16 -14.64 5.11 -4.70
CA LYS A 16 -14.17 6.44 -4.27
C LYS A 16 -14.15 6.63 -2.75
N ALA A 17 -15.19 6.17 -2.06
CA ALA A 17 -15.30 6.26 -0.60
C ALA A 17 -14.19 5.48 0.13
N ASN A 18 -13.84 4.28 -0.35
CA ASN A 18 -12.77 3.48 0.24
C ASN A 18 -11.40 4.11 0.01
N ILE A 19 -11.16 4.64 -1.19
CA ILE A 19 -9.91 5.33 -1.50
C ILE A 19 -9.76 6.62 -0.69
N ALA A 20 -10.85 7.36 -0.49
CA ALA A 20 -10.86 8.52 0.40
C ALA A 20 -10.56 8.14 1.86
N ALA A 21 -11.09 7.02 2.35
CA ALA A 21 -10.80 6.52 3.69
C ALA A 21 -9.33 6.12 3.85
N ILE A 22 -8.75 5.42 2.87
CA ILE A 22 -7.32 5.06 2.86
C ILE A 22 -6.46 6.32 2.82
N ARG A 23 -6.80 7.30 1.97
CA ARG A 23 -6.11 8.61 1.91
C ARG A 23 -6.11 9.30 3.27
N GLY A 24 -7.26 9.38 3.94
CA GLY A 24 -7.39 10.01 5.25
C GLY A 24 -6.48 9.35 6.29
N ARG A 25 -6.52 8.01 6.37
CA ARG A 25 -5.67 7.25 7.30
C ARG A 25 -4.18 7.43 7.03
N ALA A 26 -3.77 7.45 5.76
CA ALA A 26 -2.38 7.68 5.39
C ALA A 26 -1.93 9.12 5.70
N ALA A 27 -2.81 10.10 5.49
CA ALA A 27 -2.55 11.48 5.88
C ALA A 27 -2.39 11.63 7.40
N ASP A 28 -3.24 10.96 8.19
CA ASP A 28 -3.14 10.95 9.65
C ASP A 28 -1.81 10.34 10.10
N LEU A 29 -1.41 9.19 9.54
CA LEU A 29 -0.12 8.56 9.84
C LEU A 29 1.06 9.48 9.49
N LEU A 30 1.08 10.06 8.29
CA LEU A 30 2.16 10.98 7.88
C LEU A 30 2.22 12.21 8.79
N LYS A 31 1.07 12.71 9.24
CA LYS A 31 1.01 13.83 10.18
C LYS A 31 1.50 13.44 11.57
N GLU A 32 1.24 12.22 12.03
CA GLU A 32 1.74 11.71 13.31
C GLU A 32 3.26 11.52 13.29
N GLU A 33 3.80 11.00 12.18
CA GLU A 33 5.25 10.76 12.01
C GLU A 33 6.04 12.07 11.77
N HIS A 34 5.49 12.99 10.95
CA HIS A 34 6.24 14.16 10.44
C HIS A 34 5.71 15.51 10.93
N GLY A 35 4.60 15.54 11.66
CA GLY A 35 3.93 16.77 12.12
C GLY A 35 3.15 17.52 11.02
N ALA A 36 3.31 17.15 9.75
CA ALA A 36 2.64 17.74 8.60
C ALA A 36 2.35 16.68 7.53
N VAL A 37 1.45 17.00 6.61
CA VAL A 37 1.14 16.15 5.45
C VAL A 37 1.71 16.83 4.20
N ASP A 38 2.61 16.15 3.51
CA ASP A 38 2.98 16.50 2.14
C ASP A 38 1.97 15.87 1.18
N ASP A 39 1.14 16.70 0.54
CA ASP A 39 0.14 16.23 -0.43
C ASP A 39 0.79 15.54 -1.66
N ALA A 40 2.07 15.80 -1.94
CA ALA A 40 2.80 15.09 -3.00
C ALA A 40 2.96 13.59 -2.68
N CYS A 41 2.93 13.22 -1.39
CA CYS A 41 2.91 11.83 -0.96
C CYS A 41 1.56 11.15 -1.18
N LEU A 42 0.49 11.87 -1.55
CA LEU A 42 -0.89 11.37 -1.70
C LEU A 42 -1.45 11.69 -3.10
N ALA A 43 -0.86 11.08 -4.11
CA ALA A 43 -1.15 11.39 -5.51
C ALA A 43 -2.32 10.54 -6.08
N PRO A 44 -3.36 11.16 -6.65
CA PRO A 44 -4.40 10.43 -7.36
C PRO A 44 -3.85 9.76 -8.62
N ALA A 45 -4.37 8.59 -8.97
CA ALA A 45 -3.99 7.86 -10.17
C ALA A 45 -5.18 7.13 -10.80
N SER A 46 -5.00 6.68 -12.05
CA SER A 46 -5.96 5.81 -12.73
C SER A 46 -6.01 4.45 -12.06
N ALA A 47 -7.22 3.94 -11.76
CA ALA A 47 -7.38 2.59 -11.24
C ALA A 47 -6.82 1.54 -12.22
N ALA A 48 -6.96 1.77 -13.53
CA ALA A 48 -6.47 0.85 -14.56
C ALA A 48 -4.93 0.78 -14.58
N ASP A 49 -4.26 1.92 -14.43
CA ASP A 49 -2.79 1.98 -14.43
C ASP A 49 -2.24 1.30 -13.18
N LEU A 50 -2.83 1.57 -12.00
CA LEU A 50 -2.46 0.90 -10.76
C LEU A 50 -2.72 -0.61 -10.80
N HIS A 51 -3.82 -1.03 -11.43
CA HIS A 51 -4.08 -2.45 -11.63
C HIS A 51 -2.99 -3.10 -12.49
N ALA A 52 -2.62 -2.49 -13.62
CA ALA A 52 -1.55 -3.00 -14.48
C ALA A 52 -0.21 -3.05 -13.73
N GLU A 53 0.08 -2.02 -12.92
CA GLU A 53 1.29 -1.96 -12.11
C GLU A 53 1.33 -3.09 -11.06
N ILE A 54 0.23 -3.33 -10.33
CA ILE A 54 0.15 -4.41 -9.35
C ILE A 54 0.35 -5.77 -10.02
N ILE A 55 -0.29 -6.01 -11.17
CA ILE A 55 -0.15 -7.27 -11.90
C ILE A 55 1.29 -7.49 -12.37
N ALA A 56 2.00 -6.44 -12.77
CA ALA A 56 3.39 -6.53 -13.21
C ALA A 56 4.39 -6.70 -12.05
N ALA A 57 4.09 -6.13 -10.88
CA ALA A 57 5.03 -6.06 -9.76
C ALA A 57 4.86 -7.19 -8.72
N ARG A 58 3.64 -7.70 -8.55
CA ARG A 58 3.37 -8.74 -7.54
C ARG A 58 4.11 -10.03 -7.87
N TRP A 59 4.68 -10.68 -6.85
CA TRP A 59 5.24 -12.03 -7.03
C TRP A 59 4.20 -13.14 -6.97
N ASP A 60 3.09 -12.91 -6.27
CA ASP A 60 2.01 -13.89 -6.11
C ASP A 60 0.90 -13.62 -7.12
N ASP A 61 0.63 -14.61 -7.98
CA ASP A 61 -0.44 -14.60 -8.97
C ASP A 61 -1.63 -15.51 -8.60
N GLU A 62 -1.60 -16.19 -7.45
CA GLU A 62 -2.63 -17.14 -6.99
C GLU A 62 -3.99 -16.46 -6.82
N ILE A 63 -3.99 -15.18 -6.46
CA ILE A 63 -5.21 -14.39 -6.31
C ILE A 63 -5.49 -13.65 -7.62
N PRO A 64 -6.46 -14.07 -8.46
CA PRO A 64 -6.80 -13.31 -9.65
C PRO A 64 -7.43 -11.96 -9.26
N LEU A 65 -6.81 -10.86 -9.69
CA LEU A 65 -7.36 -9.52 -9.48
C LEU A 65 -8.34 -9.17 -10.59
N LYS A 66 -9.55 -8.77 -10.21
CA LYS A 66 -10.54 -8.27 -11.18
C LYS A 66 -10.09 -6.92 -11.72
N LYS A 67 -10.16 -6.75 -13.04
CA LYS A 67 -9.90 -5.46 -13.68
C LYS A 67 -10.84 -4.40 -13.11
N PRO A 68 -10.34 -3.19 -12.82
CA PRO A 68 -11.16 -2.12 -12.32
C PRO A 68 -12.13 -1.61 -13.39
N THR A 69 -13.28 -1.11 -12.93
CA THR A 69 -14.26 -0.40 -13.76
C THR A 69 -13.94 1.09 -13.80
N ALA A 70 -14.46 1.81 -14.80
CA ALA A 70 -14.29 3.27 -14.93
C ALA A 70 -14.83 4.08 -13.74
N SER A 71 -15.69 3.49 -12.91
CA SER A 71 -16.22 4.14 -11.70
C SER A 71 -15.25 4.15 -10.52
N GLN A 72 -14.21 3.30 -10.55
CA GLN A 72 -13.24 3.16 -9.48
C GLN A 72 -12.13 4.20 -9.61
N SER A 73 -11.57 4.60 -8.48
CA SER A 73 -10.46 5.55 -8.38
C SER A 73 -9.20 4.84 -7.90
N GLY A 74 -8.04 5.41 -8.25
CA GLY A 74 -6.73 4.97 -7.81
C GLY A 74 -6.04 6.02 -6.96
N LEU A 75 -5.14 5.59 -6.09
CA LEU A 75 -4.31 6.42 -5.23
C LEU A 75 -2.93 5.79 -5.07
N VAL A 76 -1.90 6.63 -5.21
CA VAL A 76 -0.52 6.32 -4.86
C VAL A 76 -0.19 7.06 -3.57
N ILE A 77 0.38 6.33 -2.62
CA ILE A 77 0.79 6.82 -1.31
C ILE A 77 2.29 6.52 -1.13
N ILE A 78 3.05 7.53 -0.72
CA ILE A 78 4.45 7.39 -0.32
C ILE A 78 4.55 7.67 1.18
N LEU A 79 4.74 6.61 1.98
CA LEU A 79 5.03 6.71 3.41
C LEU A 79 6.54 6.80 3.56
N ALA A 80 7.07 8.01 3.45
CA ALA A 80 8.51 8.28 3.54
C ALA A 80 8.98 8.33 4.99
N GLU A 81 10.21 7.88 5.22
CA GLU A 81 10.91 7.94 6.49
C GLU A 81 10.15 7.37 7.71
N VAL A 82 9.39 6.29 7.51
CA VAL A 82 8.54 5.69 8.55
C VAL A 82 9.20 4.51 9.27
N ASN A 83 8.70 4.19 10.47
CA ASN A 83 9.08 2.98 11.19
C ASN A 83 8.49 1.73 10.53
N GLU A 84 9.35 0.83 10.04
CA GLU A 84 8.94 -0.39 9.32
C GLU A 84 7.94 -1.24 10.12
N ARG A 85 8.21 -1.49 11.40
CA ARG A 85 7.37 -2.37 12.22
C ARG A 85 5.99 -1.75 12.47
N LEU A 86 5.96 -0.51 12.94
CA LEU A 86 4.71 0.18 13.24
C LEU A 86 3.86 0.38 11.99
N THR A 87 4.50 0.72 10.87
CA THR A 87 3.77 0.92 9.60
C THR A 87 3.24 -0.38 9.03
N THR A 88 3.98 -1.48 9.20
CA THR A 88 3.49 -2.82 8.80
C THR A 88 2.28 -3.23 9.64
N GLU A 89 2.33 -3.03 10.96
CA GLU A 89 1.19 -3.24 11.87
C GLU A 89 -0.02 -2.36 11.46
N TRP A 90 0.22 -1.08 11.18
CA TRP A 90 -0.80 -0.15 10.67
C TRP A 90 -1.42 -0.60 9.34
N LEU A 91 -0.62 -1.14 8.40
CA LEU A 91 -1.14 -1.68 7.14
C LEU A 91 -2.13 -2.82 7.42
N TYR A 92 -1.80 -3.74 8.33
CA TYR A 92 -2.69 -4.84 8.72
C TYR A 92 -4.01 -4.37 9.36
N GLU A 93 -4.03 -3.18 9.95
CA GLU A 93 -5.22 -2.55 10.55
C GLU A 93 -6.02 -1.68 9.57
N LEU A 94 -5.49 -1.42 8.37
CA LEU A 94 -6.14 -0.56 7.38
C LEU A 94 -7.52 -1.13 6.99
N PRO A 95 -8.61 -0.34 7.09
CA PRO A 95 -9.95 -0.80 6.74
C PRO A 95 -10.11 -0.88 5.22
N VAL A 96 -9.81 -2.05 4.63
CA VAL A 96 -9.91 -2.30 3.19
C VAL A 96 -11.18 -3.08 2.89
N ALA A 97 -12.16 -2.42 2.25
CA ALA A 97 -13.37 -3.09 1.80
C ALA A 97 -13.08 -4.18 0.76
N LYS A 98 -13.94 -5.20 0.68
CA LYS A 98 -13.77 -6.33 -0.27
C LYS A 98 -13.61 -5.93 -1.73
N THR A 99 -14.12 -4.76 -2.10
CA THR A 99 -14.08 -4.21 -3.46
C THR A 99 -12.81 -3.39 -3.75
N CYS A 100 -11.92 -3.24 -2.78
CA CYS A 100 -10.69 -2.49 -2.89
C CYS A 100 -9.52 -3.46 -3.00
N VAL A 101 -8.53 -3.06 -3.80
CA VAL A 101 -7.23 -3.73 -3.87
C VAL A 101 -6.19 -2.72 -3.40
N ALA A 102 -5.27 -3.16 -2.55
CA ALA A 102 -4.12 -2.35 -2.17
C ALA A 102 -2.86 -3.21 -2.16
N PHE A 103 -1.74 -2.58 -2.48
CA PHE A 103 -0.45 -3.23 -2.66
C PHE A 103 0.64 -2.31 -2.10
N ALA A 104 1.38 -2.79 -1.12
CA ALA A 104 2.45 -2.06 -0.47
C ALA A 104 3.79 -2.71 -0.79
N THR A 105 4.81 -1.91 -1.09
CA THR A 105 6.18 -2.38 -1.33
C THR A 105 7.20 -1.51 -0.59
N TRP A 106 8.26 -2.14 -0.09
CA TRP A 106 9.40 -1.45 0.54
C TRP A 106 10.66 -2.32 0.50
N ILE A 107 11.81 -1.72 0.85
CA ILE A 107 13.03 -2.45 1.17
C ILE A 107 13.16 -2.48 2.69
N SER A 108 13.21 -3.68 3.27
CA SER A 108 13.30 -3.81 4.73
C SER A 108 14.64 -3.31 5.23
N ALA A 109 14.61 -2.57 6.34
CA ALA A 109 15.84 -2.08 6.96
C ALA A 109 16.54 -3.16 7.80
N ARG A 110 15.78 -4.16 8.25
CA ARG A 110 16.28 -5.30 9.01
C ARG A 110 16.92 -6.35 8.10
N GLU A 111 16.25 -6.66 7.00
CA GLU A 111 16.69 -7.58 5.97
C GLU A 111 16.70 -6.77 4.67
N PRO A 112 17.85 -6.39 4.08
CA PRO A 112 17.92 -5.48 2.93
C PRO A 112 17.44 -6.15 1.63
N VAL A 113 16.20 -6.63 1.65
CA VAL A 113 15.47 -7.33 0.62
C VAL A 113 14.17 -6.58 0.37
N SER A 114 13.62 -6.75 -0.82
CA SER A 114 12.30 -6.21 -1.14
C SER A 114 11.22 -6.95 -0.36
N TRP A 115 10.19 -6.25 0.05
CA TRP A 115 9.00 -6.79 0.68
C TRP A 115 7.77 -6.32 -0.10
N GLN A 116 6.75 -7.17 -0.12
CA GLN A 116 5.45 -6.80 -0.66
C GLN A 116 4.32 -7.31 0.22
N LEU A 117 3.29 -6.49 0.37
CA LEU A 117 2.01 -6.89 0.94
C LEU A 117 0.94 -6.65 -0.13
N LEU A 118 0.05 -7.63 -0.33
CA LEU A 118 -1.12 -7.49 -1.20
C LEU A 118 -2.40 -7.75 -0.40
N ILE A 119 -3.39 -6.86 -0.54
CA ILE A 119 -4.76 -7.09 -0.06
C ILE A 119 -5.74 -7.00 -1.21
N ALA A 120 -6.57 -8.02 -1.34
CA ALA A 120 -7.66 -8.11 -2.30
C ALA A 120 -8.82 -8.89 -1.69
N GLU A 121 -10.04 -8.63 -2.18
CA GLU A 121 -11.27 -9.30 -1.71
C GLU A 121 -11.55 -9.16 -0.19
N GLY A 122 -10.92 -8.19 0.47
CA GLY A 122 -11.04 -7.96 1.91
C GLY A 122 -10.48 -9.10 2.76
N ARG A 123 -9.59 -9.91 2.18
CA ARG A 123 -8.76 -10.85 2.92
C ARG A 123 -7.68 -10.08 3.68
N ARG A 124 -7.10 -10.67 4.73
CA ARG A 124 -5.91 -10.07 5.36
C ARG A 124 -4.79 -9.95 4.34
N TRP A 125 -3.90 -8.97 4.52
CA TRP A 125 -2.75 -8.79 3.66
C TRP A 125 -1.95 -10.10 3.54
N SER A 126 -1.67 -10.50 2.30
CA SER A 126 -0.75 -11.58 1.96
C SER A 126 0.66 -11.00 1.92
N GLU A 127 1.50 -11.46 2.83
CA GLU A 127 2.92 -11.10 2.87
C GLU A 127 3.72 -12.05 2.01
N ASN A 128 4.53 -11.46 1.13
CA ASN A 128 5.45 -12.20 0.30
C ASN A 128 6.84 -11.58 0.41
N ARG A 129 7.84 -12.46 0.49
CA ARG A 129 9.27 -12.13 0.45
C ARG A 129 9.89 -12.88 -0.72
N PRO A 130 10.93 -12.35 -1.40
CA PRO A 130 11.63 -13.13 -2.40
C PRO A 130 12.17 -14.35 -1.67
N MET A 131 11.72 -15.55 -2.05
CA MET A 131 12.39 -16.75 -1.59
C MET A 131 13.82 -16.65 -2.11
N GLY A 132 14.78 -16.60 -1.18
CA GLY A 132 16.20 -16.64 -1.57
C GLY A 132 16.40 -17.81 -2.52
N GLY A 133 16.92 -17.52 -3.71
CA GLY A 133 17.37 -18.55 -4.65
C GLY A 133 18.50 -19.36 -4.07
#